data_AF-A0A8I2B6S9-F1
#
_entry.id   AF-A0A8I2B6S9-F1
#
_cell.length_a   1.000
_cell.length_b   1.000
_cell.length_c   1.000
_cell.angle_alpha   90.00
_cell.angle_beta   90.00
_cell.angle_gamma   90.00
#
_symmetry.space_group_name_H-M   'P 1'
#
loop_
_entity.id
_entity.type
_entity.pdbx_description
1 polymer ?
#
loop_
_entity_poly.entity_id
_entity_poly.type
_entity_poly.pdbx_seq_one_letter_code
_entity_poly.pdbx_strand_id
1 'polypeptide(L)'
;DEERQRVSGDFSRGNAAVNWRALLIAAREKLTQPQLYSFYHNAVMRGTGLSLLSQVQGGKGKEGVAHPAEWSAEASVSALQQALDKISNSAAH
;
A
#
# COMPACT_ATOMS: atom_id res chain seq x y z
N ASP A 1 -5.01 -1.21 -29.29
CA ASP A 1 -5.19 -1.59 -27.87
C ASP A 1 -4.36 -0.79 -26.88
N GLU A 2 -3.11 -0.42 -27.20
CA GLU A 2 -2.23 0.36 -26.30
C GLU A 2 -2.85 1.68 -25.80
N GLU A 3 -3.51 2.43 -26.67
CA GLU A 3 -4.13 3.71 -26.30
C GLU A 3 -5.26 3.53 -25.27
N ARG A 4 -6.05 2.46 -25.39
CA ARG A 4 -7.11 2.14 -24.41
C ARG A 4 -6.53 1.76 -23.05
N GLN A 5 -5.45 0.97 -23.04
CA GLN A 5 -4.76 0.62 -21.79
C GLN A 5 -4.09 1.83 -21.14
N ARG A 6 -3.63 2.80 -21.93
CA ARG A 6 -2.99 4.03 -21.43
C ARG A 6 -3.96 4.91 -20.65
N VAL A 7 -5.22 5.01 -21.09
CA VAL A 7 -6.24 5.89 -20.50
C VAL A 7 -7.19 5.17 -19.53
N SER A 8 -7.26 3.83 -19.57
CA SER A 8 -8.19 3.05 -18.74
C SER A 8 -8.04 3.34 -17.25
N GLY A 9 -6.80 3.47 -16.75
CA GLY A 9 -6.55 3.77 -15.35
C GLY A 9 -7.12 5.13 -14.92
N ASP A 10 -7.04 6.15 -15.78
CA ASP A 10 -7.62 7.46 -15.49
C ASP A 10 -9.14 7.44 -15.52
N PHE A 11 -9.72 6.73 -16.48
CA PHE A 11 -11.16 6.52 -16.53
C PHE A 11 -11.68 5.77 -15.30
N SER A 12 -11.04 4.66 -14.91
CA SER A 12 -11.42 3.88 -13.72
C SER A 12 -11.35 4.68 -12.42
N ARG A 13 -10.53 5.74 -12.36
CA ARG A 13 -10.40 6.64 -11.21
C ARG A 13 -11.27 7.90 -11.32
N GLY A 14 -12.07 8.04 -12.38
CA GLY A 14 -12.85 9.25 -12.64
C GLY A 14 -12.00 10.48 -12.99
N ASN A 15 -10.75 10.30 -13.39
CA ASN A 15 -9.85 11.38 -13.78
C ASN A 15 -10.14 11.83 -15.23
N ALA A 16 -11.07 12.75 -15.39
CA ALA A 16 -11.47 13.29 -16.69
C ALA A 16 -10.35 14.07 -17.42
N ALA A 17 -9.30 14.52 -16.71
CA ALA A 17 -8.19 15.26 -17.31
C ALA A 17 -7.17 14.35 -18.03
N VAL A 18 -7.25 13.03 -17.83
CA VAL A 18 -6.39 12.00 -18.47
C VAL A 18 -4.88 12.35 -18.38
N ASN A 19 -4.49 12.95 -17.26
CA ASN A 19 -3.17 13.57 -17.09
C ASN A 19 -2.30 12.85 -16.04
N TRP A 20 -2.69 11.68 -15.53
CA TRP A 20 -1.96 11.09 -14.40
C TRP A 20 -0.50 10.78 -14.74
N ARG A 21 -0.24 10.36 -15.99
CA ARG A 21 1.13 10.09 -16.43
C ARG A 21 1.98 11.35 -16.42
N ALA A 22 1.44 12.48 -16.85
CA ALA A 22 2.14 13.75 -16.84
C ALA A 22 2.42 14.22 -15.41
N LEU A 23 1.44 14.08 -14.52
CA LEU A 23 1.61 14.37 -13.09
C LEU A 23 2.65 13.46 -12.44
N LEU A 24 2.67 12.17 -12.77
CA LEU A 24 3.67 11.22 -12.28
C LEU A 24 5.08 11.58 -12.74
N ILE A 25 5.26 11.93 -14.02
CA ILE A 25 6.56 12.34 -14.58
C ILE A 25 7.05 13.60 -13.87
N ALA A 26 6.21 14.63 -13.77
CA ALA A 26 6.55 15.88 -13.10
C ALA A 26 6.87 15.69 -11.60
N ALA A 27 6.20 14.74 -10.94
CA ALA A 27 6.54 14.37 -9.56
C ALA A 27 7.89 13.66 -9.49
N ARG A 28 8.15 12.71 -10.40
CA ARG A 28 9.41 11.96 -10.47
C ARG A 28 10.62 12.87 -10.68
N GLU A 29 10.50 13.88 -11.54
CA GLU A 29 11.59 14.84 -11.82
C GLU A 29 11.99 15.68 -10.60
N LYS A 30 11.08 15.85 -9.63
CA LYS A 30 11.33 16.57 -8.38
C LYS A 30 11.89 15.70 -7.26
N LEU A 31 11.95 14.37 -7.45
CA LEU A 31 12.43 13.45 -6.43
C LEU A 31 13.95 13.52 -6.29
N THR A 32 14.40 13.65 -5.05
CA THR A 32 15.81 13.60 -4.68
C THR A 32 16.16 12.28 -4.01
N GLN A 33 17.43 11.88 -4.07
CA GLN A 33 17.91 10.67 -3.40
C GLN A 33 17.65 10.68 -1.87
N PRO A 34 17.85 11.78 -1.13
CA PRO A 34 17.50 11.84 0.29
C PRO A 34 16.01 11.63 0.58
N GLN A 35 15.11 12.12 -0.29
CA GLN A 35 13.67 11.91 -0.14
C GLN A 35 13.29 10.44 -0.37
N LEU A 36 13.89 9.80 -1.39
CA LEU A 36 13.69 8.37 -1.64
C LEU A 36 14.17 7.51 -0.47
N TYR A 37 15.37 7.80 0.06
CA TYR A 37 15.91 7.11 1.23
C TYR A 37 15.00 7.30 2.45
N SER A 38 14.58 8.54 2.73
CA SER A 38 13.74 8.84 3.89
C SER A 38 12.38 8.15 3.80
N PHE A 39 11.77 8.12 2.61
CA PHE A 39 10.52 7.39 2.40
C PHE A 39 10.70 5.89 2.66
N TYR A 40 11.73 5.28 2.07
CA TYR A 40 12.00 3.85 2.26
C TYR A 40 12.33 3.50 3.71
N HIS A 41 13.19 4.27 4.35
CA HIS A 41 13.58 4.07 5.75
C HIS A 41 12.36 4.14 6.68
N ASN A 42 11.48 5.12 6.50
CA ASN A 42 10.29 5.24 7.34
C ASN A 42 9.25 4.17 7.03
N ALA A 43 8.87 3.99 5.75
CA ALA A 43 7.80 3.09 5.38
C ALA A 43 8.16 1.61 5.55
N VAL A 44 9.40 1.22 5.21
CA VAL A 44 9.81 -0.19 5.18
C VAL A 44 10.63 -0.57 6.40
N MET A 45 11.71 0.16 6.71
CA MET A 45 12.61 -0.23 7.79
C MET A 45 12.02 0.00 9.17
N ARG A 46 11.30 1.12 9.36
CA ARG A 46 10.62 1.46 10.61
C ARG A 46 9.15 1.02 10.66
N GLY A 47 8.57 0.58 9.55
CA GLY A 47 7.15 0.23 9.47
C GLY A 47 6.20 1.39 9.80
N THR A 48 6.59 2.64 9.50
CA THR A 48 5.76 3.82 9.78
C THR A 48 4.61 3.89 8.77
N GLY A 49 3.38 3.75 9.25
CA GLY A 49 2.16 3.66 8.43
C GLY A 49 1.52 2.27 8.55
N LEU A 50 0.88 1.80 7.48
CA LEU A 50 0.31 0.45 7.43
C LEU A 50 1.39 -0.57 7.02
N SER A 51 1.62 -1.55 7.87
CA SER A 51 2.47 -2.71 7.59
C SER A 51 1.62 -3.99 7.58
N LEU A 52 1.67 -4.78 6.50
CA LEU A 52 0.89 -6.01 6.33
C LEU A 52 1.78 -7.17 5.92
N LEU A 53 1.66 -8.29 6.64
CA LEU A 53 2.36 -9.55 6.33
C LEU A 53 1.33 -10.64 5.98
N SER A 54 1.18 -10.92 4.69
CA SER A 54 0.33 -12.01 4.18
C SER A 54 1.14 -13.28 4.00
N GLN A 55 0.79 -14.33 4.74
CA GLN A 55 1.57 -15.56 4.80
C GLN A 55 0.77 -16.72 4.23
N VAL A 56 1.41 -17.53 3.39
CA VAL A 56 0.84 -18.75 2.82
C VAL A 56 1.71 -19.92 3.24
N GLN A 57 1.14 -20.87 3.99
CA GLN A 57 1.85 -22.05 4.44
C GLN A 57 1.83 -23.15 3.36
N GLY A 58 3.00 -23.73 3.06
CA GLY A 58 3.12 -24.89 2.17
C GLY A 58 2.85 -26.21 2.88
N GLY A 59 2.29 -27.19 2.14
CA GLY A 59 1.78 -28.46 2.72
C GLY A 59 2.81 -29.51 3.19
N LYS A 60 4.11 -29.22 3.17
CA LYS A 60 5.17 -30.16 3.62
C LYS A 60 6.24 -29.44 4.43
N GLY A 61 5.96 -29.15 5.69
CA GLY A 61 6.93 -28.60 6.64
C GLY A 61 6.35 -28.52 8.05
N LYS A 62 7.21 -28.66 9.07
CA LYS A 62 6.82 -28.35 10.46
C LYS A 62 6.49 -26.86 10.55
N GLU A 63 5.38 -26.60 11.23
CA GLU A 63 4.61 -25.37 11.18
C GLU A 63 5.35 -24.14 11.69
N GLY A 64 4.97 -22.99 11.11
CA GLY A 64 5.33 -21.68 11.61
C GLY A 64 5.03 -20.62 10.58
N VAL A 65 3.86 -19.99 10.69
CA VAL A 65 3.75 -18.61 10.19
C VAL A 65 4.60 -17.74 11.12
N ALA A 66 5.26 -16.73 10.58
CA ALA A 66 5.98 -15.75 11.35
C ALA A 66 5.02 -15.10 12.36
N HIS A 67 5.47 -15.00 13.61
CA HIS A 67 4.80 -14.26 14.68
C HIS A 67 5.72 -13.14 15.15
N PRO A 68 5.85 -12.04 14.37
CA PRO A 68 6.62 -10.90 14.84
C PRO A 68 6.00 -10.34 16.12
N ALA A 69 6.83 -9.97 17.09
CA ALA A 69 6.35 -9.31 18.30
C ALA A 69 5.64 -7.99 17.94
N GLU A 70 4.57 -7.66 18.67
CA GLU A 70 3.80 -6.41 18.49
C GLU A 70 2.95 -6.32 17.21
N TRP A 71 2.76 -7.43 16.48
CA TRP A 71 1.85 -7.50 15.32
C TRP A 71 0.52 -8.14 15.71
N SER A 72 -0.60 -7.56 15.24
CA SER A 72 -1.93 -8.18 15.36
C SER A 72 -2.18 -9.12 14.17
N ALA A 73 -2.65 -10.33 14.47
CA ALA A 73 -3.10 -11.26 13.44
C ALA A 73 -4.59 -11.05 13.18
N GLU A 74 -4.95 -10.70 11.96
CA GLU A 74 -6.34 -10.58 11.53
C GLU A 74 -6.84 -11.90 10.91
N ALA A 75 -8.03 -12.34 11.31
CA ALA A 75 -8.60 -13.61 10.84
C ALA A 75 -9.01 -13.58 9.36
N SER A 76 -9.20 -12.39 8.77
CA SER A 76 -9.55 -12.21 7.36
C SER A 76 -9.28 -10.79 6.88
N VAL A 77 -9.27 -10.59 5.56
CA VAL A 77 -9.18 -9.25 4.94
C VAL A 77 -10.37 -8.37 5.33
N SER A 78 -11.57 -8.95 5.48
CA SER A 78 -12.76 -8.20 5.91
C SER A 78 -12.64 -7.68 7.34
N ALA A 79 -12.04 -8.47 8.24
CA ALA A 79 -11.77 -8.04 9.61
C ALA A 79 -10.74 -6.89 9.64
N LEU A 80 -9.67 -7.01 8.85
CA LEU A 80 -8.69 -5.94 8.66
C LEU A 80 -9.34 -4.65 8.16
N GLN A 81 -10.20 -4.72 7.13
CA GLN A 81 -10.90 -3.54 6.61
C GLN A 81 -11.72 -2.83 7.68
N GLN A 82 -12.50 -3.58 8.47
CA GLN A 82 -13.30 -3.00 9.56
C GLN A 82 -12.44 -2.35 10.65
N ALA A 83 -11.26 -2.91 10.94
CA ALA A 83 -10.32 -2.31 11.88
C ALA A 83 -9.77 -0.97 11.35
N LEU A 84 -9.39 -0.92 10.06
CA LEU A 84 -8.91 0.30 9.42
C LEU A 84 -9.98 1.39 9.34
N ASP A 85 -11.23 1.03 9.03
CA ASP A 85 -12.35 1.97 8.98
C ASP A 85 -12.59 2.62 10.34
N LYS A 86 -12.51 1.85 11.43
CA LYS A 86 -12.63 2.39 12.80
C LYS A 86 -11.54 3.39 13.12
N ILE A 87 -10.29 3.09 12.75
CA ILE A 87 -9.16 4.00 12.94
C ILE A 87 -9.39 5.29 12.16
N SER A 88 -9.77 5.19 10.88
CA SER A 88 -10.04 6.36 10.03
C SER A 88 -11.15 7.24 10.60
N ASN A 89 -12.25 6.64 11.07
CA ASN A 89 -13.39 7.38 11.62
C ASN A 89 -13.06 7.98 13.00
N SER A 90 -12.19 7.35 13.78
CA SER A 90 -11.74 7.90 15.07
C SER A 90 -10.79 9.10 14.92
N ALA A 91 -10.07 9.20 13.81
CA ALA A 91 -9.18 10.33 13.52
C ALA A 91 -9.91 11.56 12.94
N ALA A 92 -11.20 11.41 12.57
CA ALA A 92 -12.03 12.47 12.01
C ALA A 92 -12.82 13.27 13.07
N HIS A 93 -12.67 12.94 14.36
CA HIS A 93 -13.29 13.59 15.51
C HIS A 93 -12.24 13.97 16.56
#